data_AF-A0A4U0XY54-F1
#
_entry.id   AF-A0A4U0XY54-F1
#
_cell.length_a   1.000
_cell.length_b   1.000
_cell.length_c   1.000
_cell.angle_alpha   90.00
_cell.angle_beta   90.00
_cell.angle_gamma   90.00
#
_symmetry.space_group_name_H-M   'P 1'
#
loop_
_entity.id
_entity.type
_entity.pdbx_description
1 polymer ?
#
loop_
_entity_poly.entity_id
_entity_poly.type
_entity_poly.pdbx_seq_one_letter_code
_entity_poly.pdbx_strand_id
1 'polypeptide(L)'
;MLDGADSITADGQQVRDLDSSGIVPAPERPRPSTPTATVIAETPHPAPEIDAPPAEPATASKRKRNDSKSEGIEPGEKSFWSPETVHDEVRAVLLADLPSAKQTGTLYIFHDPDTKHVKIGYTMDTLDTRFRNIVTQSKRDMLDRNTGRYLSGVPYVQLLRLEKLVHTDLAHYQRNLHVPTTRGCKTQHEWFEVDVSHAKKTVDFWWRLMCLNRIEPGVKLDPALRDALQSSADEMAKEVTGSLTEREAWDSIRGSGENRLLLWKRLIPPGKRQRPDLRWLAGWVVAAVLLGIIYFPRTMAGVLGLCSLVAWMTQGWIE
;
A
#
# COMPACT_ATOMS: atom_id res chain seq x y z
N MET A 1 -31.31 -3.08 -47.97
CA MET A 1 -30.34 -4.19 -48.01
C MET A 1 -29.01 -3.63 -47.52
N LEU A 2 -28.56 -3.78 -46.29
CA LEU A 2 -28.94 -4.63 -45.15
C LEU A 2 -29.04 -3.73 -43.91
N ASP A 3 -30.12 -3.90 -43.15
CA ASP A 3 -30.24 -3.46 -41.76
C ASP A 3 -29.50 -4.44 -40.85
N GLY A 4 -28.82 -3.94 -39.82
CA GLY A 4 -28.26 -4.72 -38.71
C GLY A 4 -28.15 -3.78 -37.52
N ALA A 5 -29.19 -3.65 -36.69
CA ALA A 5 -29.65 -4.58 -35.65
C ALA A 5 -28.69 -4.60 -34.43
N ASP A 6 -29.03 -3.73 -33.49
CA ASP A 6 -29.24 -3.97 -32.06
C ASP A 6 -28.08 -4.52 -31.21
N SER A 7 -27.61 -3.60 -30.37
CA SER A 7 -26.69 -3.78 -29.26
C SER A 7 -27.42 -3.47 -27.95
N ILE A 8 -26.93 -4.11 -26.88
CA ILE A 8 -27.15 -3.84 -25.46
C ILE A 8 -28.28 -4.65 -24.80
N THR A 9 -27.91 -5.85 -24.35
CA THR A 9 -28.57 -6.55 -23.23
C THR A 9 -28.07 -5.94 -21.92
N ALA A 10 -28.98 -5.30 -21.18
CA ALA A 10 -28.76 -4.82 -19.83
C ALA A 10 -28.97 -5.98 -18.84
N ASP A 11 -27.93 -6.36 -18.11
CA ASP A 11 -28.04 -7.38 -17.07
C ASP A 11 -28.35 -6.69 -15.72
N GLY A 12 -29.55 -6.99 -15.22
CA GLY A 12 -30.12 -6.45 -14.00
C GLY A 12 -29.56 -7.17 -12.78
N GLN A 13 -28.80 -6.46 -11.96
CA GLN A 13 -28.30 -6.97 -10.69
C GLN A 13 -29.39 -6.81 -9.62
N GLN A 14 -30.10 -7.92 -9.35
CA GLN A 14 -31.05 -8.06 -8.24
C GLN A 14 -30.34 -7.83 -6.90
N VAL A 15 -30.77 -6.76 -6.22
CA VAL A 15 -30.52 -6.54 -4.79
C VAL A 15 -31.44 -7.49 -4.03
N ARG A 16 -30.85 -8.45 -3.31
CA ARG A 16 -31.58 -9.26 -2.33
C ARG A 16 -31.61 -8.51 -1.01
N ASP A 17 -32.80 -8.08 -0.64
CA ASP A 17 -33.17 -7.72 0.72
C ASP A 17 -32.95 -8.92 1.65
N LEU A 18 -32.12 -8.73 2.67
CA LEU A 18 -32.08 -9.61 3.83
C LEU A 18 -32.47 -8.80 5.05
N ASP A 19 -33.69 -9.09 5.46
CA ASP A 19 -34.37 -8.60 6.63
C ASP A 19 -33.68 -9.05 7.93
N SER A 20 -33.47 -8.07 8.80
CA SER A 20 -33.91 -8.09 10.21
C SER A 20 -33.70 -9.36 11.05
N SER A 21 -32.75 -9.30 11.99
CA SER A 21 -32.94 -9.88 13.32
C SER A 21 -31.91 -9.37 14.35
N GLY A 22 -32.41 -8.85 15.47
CA GLY A 22 -31.80 -9.06 16.80
C GLY A 22 -30.85 -7.99 17.35
N ILE A 23 -31.40 -6.86 17.82
CA ILE A 23 -30.67 -5.96 18.73
C ILE A 23 -30.68 -6.59 20.13
N VAL A 24 -29.53 -7.06 20.60
CA VAL A 24 -29.26 -7.40 22.00
C VAL A 24 -28.51 -6.22 22.63
N PRO A 25 -29.01 -5.61 23.72
CA PRO A 25 -28.29 -4.52 24.38
C PRO A 25 -27.03 -5.06 25.08
N ALA A 26 -25.90 -4.41 24.83
CA ALA A 26 -24.61 -4.74 25.43
C ALA A 26 -24.54 -4.32 26.91
N PRO A 27 -23.85 -5.08 27.78
CA PRO A 27 -23.67 -4.74 29.19
C PRO A 27 -22.71 -3.55 29.38
N GLU A 28 -23.07 -2.66 30.31
CA GLU A 28 -22.30 -1.48 30.70
C GLU A 28 -20.89 -1.83 31.17
N ARG A 29 -19.87 -1.19 30.59
CA ARG A 29 -18.48 -1.29 31.07
C ARG A 29 -18.26 -0.38 32.29
N PRO A 30 -17.57 -0.86 33.34
CA PRO A 30 -17.15 -0.02 34.46
C PRO A 30 -16.19 1.09 34.02
N ARG A 31 -16.42 2.30 34.52
CA ARG A 31 -15.53 3.47 34.32
C ARG A 31 -14.20 3.22 35.05
N PRO A 32 -13.03 3.42 34.39
CA PRO A 32 -11.75 3.38 35.08
C PRO A 32 -11.55 4.66 35.91
N SER A 33 -11.17 4.46 37.17
CA SER A 33 -10.85 5.48 38.16
C SER A 33 -9.60 6.27 37.77
N THR A 34 -9.69 7.59 37.89
CA THR A 34 -8.62 8.57 37.73
C THR A 34 -7.46 8.31 38.70
N PRO A 35 -6.19 8.20 38.24
CA PRO A 35 -5.05 8.23 39.13
C PRO A 35 -4.69 9.67 39.55
N THR A 36 -4.64 9.85 40.87
CA THR A 36 -4.12 11.00 41.61
C THR A 36 -2.69 11.34 41.19
N ALA A 37 -2.46 12.61 40.84
CA ALA A 37 -1.13 13.14 40.54
C ALA A 37 -0.33 13.36 41.84
N THR A 38 0.82 12.68 41.95
CA THR A 38 1.81 12.92 42.99
C THR A 38 2.64 14.15 42.61
N VAL A 39 2.52 15.20 43.41
CA VAL A 39 3.33 16.42 43.36
C VAL A 39 4.73 16.09 43.91
N ILE A 40 5.75 16.16 43.05
CA ILE A 40 7.16 16.13 43.46
C ILE A 40 7.63 17.58 43.54
N ALA A 41 8.04 17.98 44.74
CA ALA A 41 8.63 19.28 45.02
C ALA A 41 10.06 19.33 44.46
N GLU A 42 10.33 20.29 43.58
CA GLU A 42 11.67 20.61 43.10
C GLU A 42 12.40 21.53 44.07
N THR A 43 13.62 21.13 44.42
CA THR A 43 14.60 21.90 45.21
C THR A 43 15.29 22.92 44.29
N PRO A 44 15.42 24.21 44.69
CA PRO A 44 16.05 25.23 43.86
C PRO A 44 17.58 25.12 43.92
N HIS A 45 18.21 24.91 42.76
CA HIS A 45 19.66 25.05 42.59
C HIS A 45 20.04 26.53 42.39
N PRO A 46 21.12 27.03 43.02
CA PRO A 46 21.61 28.38 42.81
C PRO A 46 22.22 28.53 41.41
N ALA A 47 21.86 29.63 40.75
CA ALA A 47 22.34 30.02 39.43
C ALA A 47 23.84 30.37 39.47
N PRO A 48 24.64 29.95 38.48
CA PRO A 48 25.96 30.52 38.26
C PRO A 48 25.84 31.94 37.71
N GLU A 49 26.54 32.86 38.34
CA GLU A 49 26.78 34.24 37.92
C GLU A 49 27.62 34.20 36.63
N ILE A 50 27.00 34.55 35.50
CA ILE A 50 27.64 34.63 34.19
C ILE A 50 27.90 36.10 33.90
N ASP A 51 29.19 36.44 33.81
CA ASP A 51 29.68 37.74 33.41
C ASP A 51 29.10 38.17 32.05
N ALA A 52 28.53 39.38 32.04
CA ALA A 52 27.92 39.98 30.87
C ALA A 52 28.96 40.28 29.77
N PRO A 53 28.80 39.76 28.54
CA PRO A 53 29.63 40.18 27.43
C PRO A 53 29.24 41.59 26.93
N PRO A 54 30.17 42.29 26.24
CA PRO A 54 30.00 43.67 25.83
C PRO A 54 28.89 43.82 24.79
N ALA A 55 28.12 44.90 24.91
CA ALA A 55 27.02 45.25 24.04
C ALA A 55 27.44 45.27 22.55
N GLU A 56 26.94 44.29 21.79
CA GLU A 56 27.01 44.30 20.34
C GLU A 56 26.04 45.34 19.74
N PRO A 57 26.44 46.02 18.64
CA PRO A 57 25.63 47.05 18.00
C PRO A 57 24.34 46.46 17.41
N ALA A 58 23.23 47.15 17.66
CA ALA A 58 21.89 46.82 17.19
C ALA A 58 21.87 46.52 15.68
N THR A 59 21.91 45.23 15.34
CA THR A 59 21.70 44.77 13.98
C THR A 59 20.24 44.96 13.63
N ALA A 60 19.99 45.76 12.60
CA ALA A 60 18.68 46.06 12.07
C ALA A 60 17.85 44.78 11.91
N SER A 61 16.82 44.67 12.75
CA SER A 61 15.79 43.64 12.68
C SER A 61 15.15 43.69 11.29
N LYS A 62 15.65 42.87 10.36
CA LYS A 62 14.98 42.54 9.12
C LYS A 62 13.69 41.85 9.52
N ARG A 63 12.61 42.64 9.64
CA ARG A 63 11.23 42.16 9.68
C ARG A 63 11.05 41.25 8.47
N LYS A 64 11.19 39.95 8.71
CA LYS A 64 10.91 38.88 7.77
C LYS A 64 9.48 39.13 7.32
N ARG A 65 9.33 39.63 6.09
CA ARG A 65 8.01 39.76 5.45
C ARG A 65 7.35 38.41 5.63
N ASN A 66 6.22 38.38 6.31
CA ASN A 66 5.34 37.23 6.33
C ASN A 66 4.83 37.09 4.89
N ASP A 67 5.61 36.42 4.05
CA ASP A 67 5.15 35.93 2.77
C ASP A 67 3.90 35.12 3.07
N SER A 68 2.77 35.69 2.66
CA SER A 68 1.45 35.07 2.70
C SER A 68 1.60 33.71 2.04
N LYS A 69 1.64 32.66 2.88
CA LYS A 69 1.76 31.28 2.47
C LYS A 69 0.58 30.97 1.57
N SER A 70 0.81 31.08 0.25
CA SER A 70 -0.23 31.01 -0.76
C SER A 70 -0.90 29.66 -0.70
N GLU A 71 -2.23 29.66 -0.64
CA GLU A 71 -3.04 28.47 -0.90
C GLU A 71 -2.64 27.90 -2.27
N GLY A 72 -2.33 26.60 -2.31
CA GLY A 72 -1.76 26.02 -3.52
C GLY A 72 -1.28 24.58 -3.34
N ILE A 73 -0.98 23.97 -4.48
CA ILE A 73 -0.31 22.68 -4.60
C ILE A 73 1.13 22.96 -5.01
N GLU A 74 2.09 22.49 -4.22
CA GLU A 74 3.52 22.59 -4.55
C GLU A 74 4.16 21.19 -4.55
N PRO A 75 5.32 21.01 -5.23
CA PRO A 75 6.13 19.81 -5.10
C PRO A 75 6.41 19.48 -3.63
N GLY A 76 6.14 18.23 -3.23
CA GLY A 76 6.43 17.76 -1.88
C GLY A 76 7.93 17.60 -1.63
N GLU A 77 8.35 17.50 -0.38
CA GLU A 77 9.76 17.29 -0.02
C GLU A 77 10.34 16.03 -0.69
N LYS A 78 9.53 14.96 -0.76
CA LYS A 78 9.95 13.69 -1.39
C LYS A 78 10.01 13.75 -2.90
N SER A 79 9.48 14.81 -3.52
CA SER A 79 9.55 14.96 -4.98
C SER A 79 10.98 15.08 -5.50
N PHE A 80 11.89 15.51 -4.62
CA PHE A 80 13.31 15.71 -4.88
C PHE A 80 14.19 14.53 -4.48
N TRP A 81 13.61 13.43 -3.96
CA TRP A 81 14.38 12.26 -3.58
C TRP A 81 15.19 11.72 -4.74
N SER A 82 16.42 11.29 -4.48
CA SER A 82 17.14 10.53 -5.49
C SER A 82 16.50 9.16 -5.64
N PRO A 83 16.70 8.49 -6.76
CA PRO A 83 16.17 7.16 -6.97
C PRO A 83 16.76 6.10 -6.02
N GLU A 84 18.03 6.24 -5.66
CA GLU A 84 18.70 5.45 -4.62
C GLU A 84 17.99 5.65 -3.28
N THR A 85 17.61 6.90 -2.97
CA THR A 85 16.84 7.23 -1.76
C THR A 85 15.48 6.55 -1.78
N VAL A 86 14.75 6.60 -2.90
CA VAL A 86 13.47 5.89 -3.07
C VAL A 86 13.67 4.40 -2.87
N HIS A 87 14.73 3.83 -3.43
CA HIS A 87 15.00 2.42 -3.32
C HIS A 87 15.34 1.98 -1.90
N ASP A 88 16.23 2.71 -1.24
CA ASP A 88 16.62 2.44 0.13
C ASP A 88 15.45 2.54 1.09
N GLU A 89 14.56 3.52 0.89
CA GLU A 89 13.33 3.65 1.66
C GLU A 89 12.36 2.49 1.40
N VAL A 90 12.14 2.08 0.14
CA VAL A 90 11.30 0.91 -0.16
C VAL A 90 11.87 -0.34 0.50
N ARG A 91 13.18 -0.57 0.35
CA ARG A 91 13.90 -1.69 0.95
C ARG A 91 13.75 -1.70 2.47
N ALA A 92 13.99 -0.55 3.13
CA ALA A 92 13.84 -0.42 4.57
C ALA A 92 12.40 -0.74 5.03
N VAL A 93 11.39 -0.31 4.28
CA VAL A 93 9.98 -0.59 4.57
C VAL A 93 9.64 -2.06 4.41
N LEU A 94 10.17 -2.74 3.39
CA LEU A 94 9.97 -4.17 3.18
C LEU A 94 10.66 -5.00 4.27
N LEU A 95 11.87 -4.62 4.67
CA LEU A 95 12.70 -5.34 5.64
C LEU A 95 12.25 -5.16 7.10
N ALA A 96 11.50 -4.10 7.41
CA ALA A 96 10.98 -3.88 8.75
C ALA A 96 10.14 -5.09 9.21
N ASP A 97 10.09 -5.36 10.52
CA ASP A 97 9.21 -6.42 11.03
C ASP A 97 7.74 -5.97 11.04
N LEU A 98 6.80 -6.87 10.75
CA LEU A 98 5.37 -6.61 10.95
C LEU A 98 4.92 -7.25 12.26
N PRO A 99 4.55 -6.47 13.29
CA PRO A 99 3.91 -7.03 14.48
C PRO A 99 2.56 -7.63 14.11
N SER A 100 1.99 -8.47 14.99
CA SER A 100 0.64 -9.00 14.78
C SER A 100 -0.41 -7.89 14.81
N ALA A 101 -1.40 -7.96 13.93
CA ALA A 101 -2.50 -7.01 13.85
C ALA A 101 -3.75 -7.56 14.54
N LYS A 102 -4.45 -6.69 15.28
CA LYS A 102 -5.75 -7.01 15.91
C LYS A 102 -6.94 -6.40 15.16
N GLN A 103 -6.68 -5.49 14.23
CA GLN A 103 -7.71 -4.72 13.53
C GLN A 103 -7.43 -4.75 12.03
N THR A 104 -8.48 -4.59 11.24
CA THR A 104 -8.44 -4.45 9.77
C THR A 104 -8.99 -3.10 9.37
N GLY A 105 -8.60 -2.61 8.19
CA GLY A 105 -9.06 -1.33 7.66
C GLY A 105 -9.23 -1.37 6.14
N THR A 106 -9.24 -0.18 5.55
CA THR A 106 -9.36 0.01 4.11
C THR A 106 -8.31 0.97 3.58
N LEU A 107 -7.52 0.55 2.59
CA LEU A 107 -6.72 1.47 1.76
C LEU A 107 -7.66 2.09 0.71
N TYR A 108 -7.51 3.38 0.42
CA TYR A 108 -8.30 4.08 -0.58
C TYR A 108 -7.44 4.93 -1.52
N ILE A 109 -7.97 5.18 -2.71
CA ILE A 109 -7.51 6.17 -3.68
C ILE A 109 -8.71 7.06 -3.99
N PHE A 110 -8.62 8.36 -3.70
CA PHE A 110 -9.60 9.36 -4.11
C PHE A 110 -9.00 10.28 -5.16
N HIS A 111 -9.77 10.59 -6.20
CA HIS A 111 -9.34 11.44 -7.30
C HIS A 111 -9.94 12.82 -7.15
N ASP A 112 -9.12 13.85 -7.34
CA ASP A 112 -9.60 15.21 -7.52
C ASP A 112 -9.53 15.59 -9.02
N PRO A 113 -10.68 15.65 -9.71
CA PRO A 113 -10.73 15.93 -11.14
C PRO A 113 -10.24 17.33 -11.51
N ASP A 114 -10.38 18.31 -10.62
CA ASP A 114 -10.02 19.70 -10.91
C ASP A 114 -8.51 19.86 -11.02
N THR A 115 -7.79 19.15 -10.17
CA THR A 115 -6.34 19.28 -10.07
C THR A 115 -5.60 18.11 -10.71
N LYS A 116 -6.31 17.05 -11.14
CA LYS A 116 -5.74 15.79 -11.65
C LYS A 116 -4.78 15.13 -10.65
N HIS A 117 -4.98 15.37 -9.36
CA HIS A 117 -4.22 14.74 -8.30
C HIS A 117 -5.03 13.61 -7.67
N VAL A 118 -4.33 12.63 -7.13
CA VAL A 118 -4.94 11.56 -6.33
C VAL A 118 -4.47 11.66 -4.89
N LYS A 119 -5.37 11.38 -3.97
CA LYS A 119 -5.08 11.18 -2.55
C LYS A 119 -5.08 9.69 -2.26
N ILE A 120 -3.97 9.18 -1.75
CA ILE A 120 -3.81 7.77 -1.38
C ILE A 120 -3.62 7.70 0.13
N GLY A 121 -4.43 6.90 0.81
CA GLY A 121 -4.19 6.62 2.22
C GLY A 121 -5.03 5.46 2.74
N TYR A 122 -5.10 5.31 4.06
CA TYR A 122 -5.94 4.28 4.69
C TYR A 122 -6.90 4.86 5.73
N THR A 123 -7.87 4.05 6.13
CA THR A 123 -8.77 4.32 7.24
C THR A 123 -9.14 3.04 7.99
N MET A 124 -9.34 3.19 9.29
CA MET A 124 -9.93 2.16 10.16
C MET A 124 -11.44 2.36 10.35
N ASP A 125 -11.97 3.52 9.92
CA ASP A 125 -13.39 3.83 9.92
C ASP A 125 -14.06 3.31 8.63
N THR A 126 -15.34 3.59 8.48
CA THR A 126 -16.02 3.39 7.19
C THR A 126 -15.47 4.34 6.12
N LEU A 127 -15.42 3.86 4.88
CA LEU A 127 -14.95 4.65 3.75
C LEU A 127 -15.76 5.96 3.59
N ASP A 128 -17.08 5.91 3.86
CA ASP A 128 -17.97 7.08 3.87
C ASP A 128 -17.55 8.16 4.85
N THR A 129 -17.26 7.77 6.10
CA THR A 129 -16.82 8.69 7.15
C THR A 129 -15.48 9.31 6.78
N ARG A 130 -14.54 8.49 6.27
CA ARG A 130 -13.25 9.00 5.81
C ARG A 130 -13.38 9.97 4.65
N PHE A 131 -14.22 9.65 3.66
CA PHE A 131 -14.47 10.51 2.50
C PHE A 131 -15.00 11.88 2.92
N ARG A 132 -16.05 11.92 3.77
CA ARG A 132 -16.60 13.18 4.31
C ARG A 132 -15.56 13.98 5.09
N ASN A 133 -14.71 13.31 5.86
CA ASN A 133 -13.63 13.96 6.61
C ASN A 133 -12.62 14.59 5.66
N ILE A 134 -12.26 13.94 4.55
CA ILE A 134 -11.31 14.47 3.58
C ILE A 134 -11.89 15.66 2.83
N VAL A 135 -13.14 15.59 2.36
CA VAL A 135 -13.83 16.73 1.72
C VAL A 135 -13.79 17.95 2.64
N THR A 136 -14.21 17.78 3.90
CA THR A 136 -14.18 18.83 4.93
C THR A 136 -12.76 19.35 5.19
N GLN A 137 -11.76 18.47 5.30
CA GLN A 137 -10.39 18.83 5.65
C GLN A 137 -9.60 19.44 4.49
N SER A 138 -9.93 19.10 3.26
CA SER A 138 -9.26 19.61 2.06
C SER A 138 -9.96 20.84 1.48
N LYS A 139 -11.20 21.13 1.92
CA LYS A 139 -12.07 22.15 1.33
C LYS A 139 -12.25 21.94 -0.18
N ARG A 140 -12.28 20.68 -0.62
CA ARG A 140 -12.49 20.28 -2.01
C ARG A 140 -13.81 19.54 -2.12
N ASP A 141 -14.76 20.16 -2.81
CA ASP A 141 -16.11 19.62 -2.97
C ASP A 141 -16.19 18.56 -4.08
N MET A 142 -15.22 18.53 -4.99
CA MET A 142 -15.26 17.72 -6.22
C MET A 142 -14.49 16.39 -6.15
N LEU A 143 -14.15 15.90 -4.96
CA LEU A 143 -13.52 14.59 -4.81
C LEU A 143 -14.43 13.48 -5.38
N ASP A 144 -13.94 12.79 -6.41
CA ASP A 144 -14.68 11.72 -7.05
C ASP A 144 -14.44 10.40 -6.31
N ARG A 145 -15.52 9.87 -5.72
CA ARG A 145 -15.54 8.57 -5.04
C ARG A 145 -15.60 7.40 -6.02
N ASN A 146 -16.26 7.59 -7.16
CA ASN A 146 -16.62 6.50 -8.08
C ASN A 146 -15.46 6.09 -8.97
N THR A 147 -14.55 7.01 -9.29
CA THR A 147 -13.33 6.67 -10.04
C THR A 147 -12.24 6.06 -9.18
N GLY A 148 -12.37 6.10 -7.86
CA GLY A 148 -11.40 5.59 -6.90
C GLY A 148 -11.19 4.07 -6.93
N ARG A 149 -10.36 3.60 -5.99
CA ARG A 149 -10.18 2.18 -5.67
C ARG A 149 -10.09 2.04 -4.16
N TYR A 150 -10.59 0.92 -3.63
CA TYR A 150 -10.40 0.57 -2.24
C TYR A 150 -9.99 -0.90 -2.07
N LEU A 151 -9.18 -1.14 -1.04
CA LEU A 151 -8.78 -2.48 -0.58
C LEU A 151 -9.17 -2.62 0.89
N SER A 152 -10.28 -3.32 1.15
CA SER A 152 -10.85 -3.49 2.49
C SER A 152 -10.44 -4.80 3.14
N GLY A 153 -10.58 -4.88 4.47
CA GLY A 153 -10.29 -6.10 5.24
C GLY A 153 -8.79 -6.37 5.41
N VAL A 154 -7.93 -5.41 5.08
CA VAL A 154 -6.48 -5.58 5.20
C VAL A 154 -6.07 -5.31 6.65
N PRO A 155 -5.22 -6.15 7.27
CA PRO A 155 -4.70 -5.91 8.61
C PRO A 155 -4.02 -4.54 8.75
N TYR A 156 -4.29 -3.82 9.84
CA TYR A 156 -3.85 -2.43 10.04
C TYR A 156 -2.35 -2.21 9.82
N VAL A 157 -1.50 -3.04 10.42
CA VAL A 157 -0.04 -2.92 10.27
C VAL A 157 0.43 -3.18 8.84
N GLN A 158 -0.32 -3.99 8.09
CA GLN A 158 -0.06 -4.28 6.69
C GLN A 158 -0.54 -3.11 5.80
N LEU A 159 -1.64 -2.45 6.17
CA LEU A 159 -2.10 -1.21 5.54
C LEU A 159 -1.07 -0.09 5.67
N LEU A 160 -0.55 0.14 6.88
CA LEU A 160 0.50 1.13 7.13
C LEU A 160 1.72 0.90 6.22
N ARG A 161 2.13 -0.36 6.11
CA ARG A 161 3.24 -0.74 5.24
C ARG A 161 2.92 -0.51 3.77
N LEU A 162 1.75 -0.97 3.32
CA LEU A 162 1.32 -0.84 1.93
C LEU A 162 1.21 0.62 1.51
N GLU A 163 0.60 1.47 2.34
CA GLU A 163 0.53 2.92 2.12
C GLU A 163 1.94 3.50 2.02
N LYS A 164 2.83 3.18 2.97
CA LYS A 164 4.20 3.71 2.96
C LYS A 164 4.97 3.27 1.71
N LEU A 165 4.84 2.02 1.26
CA LEU A 165 5.45 1.54 0.02
C LEU A 165 4.94 2.31 -1.21
N VAL A 166 3.63 2.50 -1.30
CA VAL A 166 3.01 3.24 -2.41
C VAL A 166 3.44 4.70 -2.41
N HIS A 167 3.46 5.34 -1.23
CA HIS A 167 3.91 6.73 -1.09
C HIS A 167 5.39 6.91 -1.43
N THR A 168 6.24 5.97 -1.03
CA THR A 168 7.67 6.00 -1.36
C THR A 168 7.89 5.77 -2.86
N ASP A 169 7.22 4.81 -3.49
CA ASP A 169 7.31 4.57 -4.93
C ASP A 169 6.79 5.78 -5.76
N LEU A 170 5.84 6.52 -5.21
CA LEU A 170 5.29 7.74 -5.81
C LEU A 170 5.94 9.04 -5.28
N ALA A 171 7.07 8.96 -4.57
CA ALA A 171 7.74 10.11 -3.94
C ALA A 171 7.93 11.31 -4.90
N HIS A 172 8.41 11.07 -6.12
CA HIS A 172 8.60 12.09 -7.17
C HIS A 172 7.31 12.85 -7.54
N TYR A 173 6.18 12.16 -7.46
CA TYR A 173 4.87 12.69 -7.79
C TYR A 173 4.20 13.34 -6.60
N GLN A 174 4.81 13.29 -5.40
CA GLN A 174 4.23 13.86 -4.20
C GLN A 174 4.03 15.37 -4.35
N ARG A 175 2.86 15.83 -3.92
CA ARG A 175 2.50 17.23 -3.84
C ARG A 175 2.00 17.58 -2.44
N ASN A 176 2.43 18.72 -1.95
CA ASN A 176 1.95 19.30 -0.72
C ASN A 176 0.71 20.14 -1.02
N LEU A 177 -0.42 19.76 -0.43
CA LEU A 177 -1.63 20.59 -0.45
C LEU A 177 -1.66 21.48 0.80
N HIS A 178 -1.60 22.78 0.60
CA HIS A 178 -1.73 23.78 1.66
C HIS A 178 -3.18 24.18 1.85
N VAL A 179 -3.79 23.74 2.96
CA VAL A 179 -5.18 24.07 3.27
C VAL A 179 -5.25 25.18 4.32
N PRO A 180 -5.89 26.33 4.03
CA PRO A 180 -6.12 27.37 5.02
C PRO A 180 -7.02 26.86 6.15
N THR A 181 -6.62 27.12 7.39
CA THR A 181 -7.36 26.80 8.62
C THR A 181 -7.57 28.07 9.44
N THR A 182 -8.44 28.02 10.44
CA THR A 182 -8.68 29.17 11.34
C THR A 182 -7.44 29.60 12.13
N ARG A 183 -6.43 28.73 12.26
CA ARG A 183 -5.19 28.96 13.04
C ARG A 183 -3.92 29.02 12.20
N GLY A 184 -4.03 29.11 10.87
CA GLY A 184 -2.88 29.09 9.96
C GLY A 184 -3.10 28.17 8.77
N CYS A 185 -2.05 27.49 8.31
CA CYS A 185 -2.13 26.59 7.15
C CYS A 185 -1.72 25.18 7.54
N LYS A 186 -2.55 24.18 7.18
CA LYS A 186 -2.24 22.76 7.36
C LYS A 186 -1.77 22.18 6.03
N THR A 187 -0.58 21.61 6.01
CA THR A 187 -0.04 20.93 4.84
C THR A 187 -0.44 19.45 4.85
N GLN A 188 -0.92 18.95 3.71
CA GLN A 188 -1.21 17.52 3.50
C GLN A 188 -0.19 16.95 2.51
N HIS A 189 0.47 15.86 2.91
CA HIS A 189 1.58 15.24 2.16
C HIS A 189 1.18 13.99 1.38
N GLU A 190 -0.12 13.69 1.32
CA GLU A 190 -0.68 12.43 0.79
C GLU A 190 -1.28 12.61 -0.62
N TRP A 191 -0.92 13.68 -1.33
CA TRP A 191 -1.41 13.99 -2.67
C TRP A 191 -0.33 13.71 -3.69
N PHE A 192 -0.73 13.18 -4.86
CA PHE A 192 0.18 12.77 -5.91
C PHE A 192 -0.33 13.24 -7.26
N GLU A 193 0.57 13.81 -8.07
CA GLU A 193 0.30 14.23 -9.45
C GLU A 193 0.44 13.02 -10.39
N VAL A 194 -0.46 12.06 -10.26
CA VAL A 194 -0.55 10.88 -11.14
C VAL A 194 -2.01 10.65 -11.51
N ASP A 195 -2.22 10.02 -12.66
CA ASP A 195 -3.54 9.55 -13.06
C ASP A 195 -4.00 8.40 -12.16
N VAL A 196 -5.32 8.27 -12.07
CA VAL A 196 -5.97 7.25 -11.25
C VAL A 196 -5.56 5.83 -11.68
N SER A 197 -5.33 5.60 -12.97
CA SER A 197 -4.94 4.28 -13.48
C SER A 197 -3.54 3.90 -13.00
N HIS A 198 -2.56 4.82 -13.09
CA HIS A 198 -1.21 4.60 -12.54
C HIS A 198 -1.26 4.36 -11.03
N ALA A 199 -1.99 5.18 -10.27
CA ALA A 199 -2.14 4.96 -8.82
C ALA A 199 -2.70 3.56 -8.50
N LYS A 200 -3.73 3.11 -9.24
CA LYS A 200 -4.30 1.76 -9.10
C LYS A 200 -3.26 0.67 -9.40
N LYS A 201 -2.53 0.79 -10.52
CA LYS A 201 -1.44 -0.15 -10.91
C LYS A 201 -0.36 -0.23 -9.84
N THR A 202 0.06 0.89 -9.26
CA THR A 202 1.06 0.93 -8.19
C THR A 202 0.56 0.23 -6.92
N VAL A 203 -0.67 0.51 -6.48
CA VAL A 203 -1.28 -0.19 -5.34
C VAL A 203 -1.41 -1.70 -5.60
N ASP A 204 -1.87 -2.09 -6.79
CA ASP A 204 -1.97 -3.50 -7.21
C ASP A 204 -0.65 -4.22 -7.15
N PHE A 205 0.40 -3.58 -7.68
CA PHE A 205 1.73 -4.12 -7.71
C PHE A 205 2.23 -4.43 -6.29
N TRP A 206 2.22 -3.42 -5.41
CA TRP A 206 2.73 -3.58 -4.05
C TRP A 206 1.91 -4.58 -3.23
N TRP A 207 0.58 -4.53 -3.35
CA TRP A 207 -0.29 -5.49 -2.68
C TRP A 207 0.01 -6.92 -3.13
N ARG A 208 0.07 -7.16 -4.44
CA ARG A 208 0.36 -8.49 -5.01
C ARG A 208 1.75 -8.97 -4.58
N LEU A 209 2.75 -8.09 -4.60
CA LEU A 209 4.11 -8.41 -4.17
C LEU A 209 4.13 -8.84 -2.70
N MET A 210 3.45 -8.11 -1.81
CA MET A 210 3.35 -8.48 -0.39
C MET A 210 2.67 -9.84 -0.20
N CYS A 211 1.58 -10.11 -0.93
CA CYS A 211 0.89 -11.40 -0.87
C CYS A 211 1.74 -12.56 -1.40
N LEU A 212 2.42 -12.38 -2.54
CA LEU A 212 3.25 -13.43 -3.14
C LEU A 212 4.45 -13.79 -2.25
N ASN A 213 4.99 -12.80 -1.56
CA ASN A 213 6.13 -12.94 -0.66
C ASN A 213 5.73 -13.24 0.80
N ARG A 214 4.44 -13.47 1.08
CA ARG A 214 3.91 -13.77 2.42
C ARG A 214 4.35 -12.75 3.48
N ILE A 215 4.37 -11.47 3.09
CA ILE A 215 4.68 -10.36 4.00
C ILE A 215 3.44 -10.10 4.85
N GLU A 216 3.26 -10.93 5.88
CA GLU A 216 2.08 -11.01 6.74
C GLU A 216 2.40 -10.59 8.19
N PRO A 217 1.43 -10.02 8.92
CA PRO A 217 1.60 -9.67 10.34
C PRO A 217 2.03 -10.86 11.20
N GLY A 218 3.12 -10.71 11.95
CA GLY A 218 3.66 -11.73 12.85
C GLY A 218 4.45 -12.85 12.17
N VAL A 219 4.56 -12.85 10.84
CA VAL A 219 5.35 -13.81 10.07
C VAL A 219 6.73 -13.22 9.80
N LYS A 220 7.79 -13.96 10.12
CA LYS A 220 9.16 -13.55 9.78
C LYS A 220 9.31 -13.55 8.26
N LEU A 221 9.93 -12.50 7.73
CA LEU A 221 10.28 -12.42 6.30
C LEU A 221 11.16 -13.61 5.91
N ASP A 222 10.87 -14.21 4.76
CA ASP A 222 11.68 -15.30 4.19
C ASP A 222 13.15 -14.84 4.12
N PRO A 223 14.11 -15.60 4.71
CA PRO A 223 15.53 -15.26 4.63
C PRO A 223 16.02 -15.06 3.20
N ALA A 224 15.56 -15.86 2.24
CA ALA A 224 15.98 -15.71 0.84
C ALA A 224 15.52 -14.39 0.23
N LEU A 225 14.31 -13.94 0.58
CA LEU A 225 13.81 -12.63 0.16
C LEU A 225 14.54 -11.50 0.87
N ARG A 226 14.85 -11.65 2.16
CA ARG A 226 15.65 -10.68 2.92
C ARG A 226 17.02 -10.48 2.28
N ASP A 227 17.70 -11.56 1.94
CA ASP A 227 19.03 -11.52 1.30
C ASP A 227 18.94 -10.92 -0.11
N ALA A 228 17.90 -11.26 -0.88
CA ALA A 228 17.63 -10.64 -2.18
C ALA A 228 17.41 -9.13 -2.08
N LEU A 229 16.60 -8.67 -1.11
CA LEU A 229 16.38 -7.24 -0.87
C LEU A 229 17.63 -6.51 -0.38
N GLN A 230 18.51 -7.19 0.36
CA GLN A 230 19.78 -6.60 0.79
C GLN A 230 20.75 -6.43 -0.38
N SER A 231 20.83 -7.44 -1.25
CA SER A 231 21.69 -7.44 -2.45
C SER A 231 21.15 -6.60 -3.61
N SER A 232 19.84 -6.30 -3.64
CA SER A 232 19.24 -5.48 -4.70
C SER A 232 19.81 -4.06 -4.79
N ALA A 233 20.40 -3.54 -3.71
CA ALA A 233 21.06 -2.23 -3.73
C ALA A 233 22.29 -2.22 -4.63
N ASP A 234 23.09 -3.29 -4.62
CA ASP A 234 24.26 -3.42 -5.49
C ASP A 234 23.84 -3.58 -6.96
N GLU A 235 22.71 -4.27 -7.21
CA GLU A 235 22.14 -4.40 -8.55
C GLU A 235 21.60 -3.08 -9.07
N MET A 236 20.88 -2.32 -8.25
CA MET A 236 20.40 -0.99 -8.61
C MET A 236 21.58 -0.07 -8.93
N ALA A 237 22.62 -0.05 -8.09
CA ALA A 237 23.80 0.77 -8.33
C ALA A 237 24.47 0.45 -9.68
N LYS A 238 24.55 -0.84 -10.05
CA LYS A 238 25.08 -1.27 -11.36
C LYS A 238 24.20 -0.85 -12.54
N GLU A 239 22.88 -0.94 -12.39
CA GLU A 239 21.93 -0.60 -13.46
C GLU A 239 21.89 0.91 -13.71
N VAL A 240 21.97 1.72 -12.65
CA VAL A 240 22.01 3.18 -12.73
C VAL A 240 23.34 3.69 -13.31
N THR A 241 24.47 3.08 -12.95
CA THR A 241 25.80 3.50 -13.43
C THR A 241 26.14 3.02 -14.84
N GLY A 242 25.44 2.00 -15.36
CA GLY A 242 25.87 1.26 -16.55
C GLY A 242 25.33 1.72 -17.90
N SER A 243 24.33 2.61 -18.00
CA SER A 243 23.65 2.82 -19.30
C SER A 243 23.45 4.25 -19.80
N LEU A 244 23.42 5.29 -18.97
CA LEU A 244 23.21 6.69 -19.35
C LEU A 244 23.76 7.60 -18.24
N THR A 245 23.77 8.92 -18.44
CA THR A 245 23.90 9.79 -17.25
C THR A 245 22.76 9.43 -16.29
N GLU A 246 23.07 9.29 -15.00
CA GLU A 246 22.12 8.89 -13.93
C GLU A 246 20.77 9.60 -14.07
N ARG A 247 20.81 10.88 -14.47
CA ARG A 247 19.64 11.71 -14.73
C ARG A 247 18.76 11.24 -15.89
N GLU A 248 19.33 10.86 -17.04
CA GLU A 248 18.59 10.45 -18.24
C GLU A 248 17.94 9.08 -18.09
N ALA A 249 18.65 8.11 -17.47
CA ALA A 249 18.08 6.80 -17.14
C ALA A 249 16.83 6.97 -16.28
N TRP A 250 16.89 7.89 -15.31
CA TRP A 250 15.79 8.13 -14.41
C TRP A 250 14.69 9.02 -14.96
N ASP A 251 14.99 9.99 -15.81
CA ASP A 251 13.94 10.72 -16.52
C ASP A 251 13.15 9.79 -17.46
N SER A 252 13.80 8.76 -18.03
CA SER A 252 13.13 7.67 -18.76
C SER A 252 12.27 6.78 -17.85
N ILE A 253 12.77 6.38 -16.68
CA ILE A 253 11.99 5.60 -15.70
C ILE A 253 10.86 6.44 -15.09
N ARG A 254 11.07 7.74 -14.88
CA ARG A 254 10.08 8.69 -14.38
C ARG A 254 9.00 8.91 -15.42
N GLY A 255 9.35 9.03 -16.69
CA GLY A 255 8.39 9.22 -17.77
C GLY A 255 7.45 8.03 -18.02
N SER A 256 7.84 6.82 -17.60
CA SER A 256 7.03 5.61 -17.77
C SER A 256 6.83 4.90 -16.44
N GLY A 257 5.63 5.05 -15.86
CA GLY A 257 5.21 4.30 -14.67
C GLY A 257 5.38 2.79 -14.79
N GLU A 258 5.34 2.25 -16.02
CA GLU A 258 5.52 0.82 -16.28
C GLU A 258 6.98 0.38 -16.14
N ASN A 259 7.94 1.21 -16.60
CA ASN A 259 9.36 0.93 -16.45
C ASN A 259 9.77 0.83 -14.98
N ARG A 260 9.23 1.71 -14.14
CA ARG A 260 9.47 1.68 -12.69
C ARG A 260 8.94 0.40 -12.04
N LEU A 261 7.72 -0.03 -12.40
CA LEU A 261 7.17 -1.29 -11.88
C LEU A 261 7.93 -2.52 -12.41
N LEU A 262 8.47 -2.47 -13.63
CA LEU A 262 9.33 -3.53 -14.17
C LEU A 262 10.66 -3.62 -13.42
N LEU A 263 11.28 -2.48 -13.09
CA LEU A 263 12.47 -2.43 -12.26
C LEU A 263 12.22 -3.14 -10.92
N TRP A 264 11.11 -2.84 -10.25
CA TRP A 264 10.76 -3.51 -9.00
C TRP A 264 10.52 -5.01 -9.14
N LYS A 265 9.89 -5.46 -10.23
CA LYS A 265 9.72 -6.90 -10.51
C LYS A 265 11.06 -7.61 -10.71
N ARG A 266 12.07 -6.92 -11.24
CA ARG A 266 13.41 -7.45 -11.45
C ARG A 266 14.17 -7.54 -10.13
N LEU A 267 14.15 -6.47 -9.34
CA LEU A 267 14.88 -6.37 -8.07
C LEU A 267 14.29 -7.22 -6.96
N ILE A 268 12.97 -7.46 -7.00
CA ILE A 268 12.26 -8.24 -5.99
C ILE A 268 11.72 -9.49 -6.67
N PRO A 269 12.47 -10.61 -6.65
CA PRO A 269 12.00 -11.83 -7.27
C PRO A 269 10.67 -12.22 -6.59
N PRO A 270 9.66 -12.64 -7.36
CA PRO A 270 8.46 -13.17 -6.76
C PRO A 270 8.87 -14.35 -5.89
N GLY A 271 8.45 -14.34 -4.63
CA GLY A 271 8.68 -15.46 -3.73
C GLY A 271 8.34 -16.75 -4.45
N LYS A 272 9.27 -17.71 -4.43
CA LYS A 272 8.97 -19.05 -4.91
C LYS A 272 7.81 -19.50 -4.04
N ARG A 273 6.57 -19.43 -4.55
CA ARG A 273 5.47 -20.13 -3.92
C ARG A 273 6.00 -21.53 -3.76
N GLN A 274 6.23 -21.95 -2.51
CA GLN A 274 6.39 -23.36 -2.23
C GLN A 274 5.12 -23.95 -2.81
N ARG A 275 5.22 -24.53 -4.02
CA ARG A 275 4.11 -25.27 -4.59
C ARG A 275 3.76 -26.23 -3.47
N PRO A 276 2.53 -26.15 -2.90
CA PRO A 276 2.16 -27.01 -1.79
C PRO A 276 2.57 -28.40 -2.22
N ASP A 277 3.41 -29.07 -1.43
CA ASP A 277 4.15 -30.25 -1.89
C ASP A 277 3.15 -31.30 -2.39
N LEU A 278 2.84 -31.24 -3.69
CA LEU A 278 1.78 -31.98 -4.34
C LEU A 278 2.14 -33.46 -4.42
N ARG A 279 3.32 -33.84 -3.93
CA ARG A 279 3.71 -35.21 -3.66
C ARG A 279 2.71 -35.93 -2.77
N TRP A 280 2.06 -35.25 -1.83
CA TRP A 280 1.00 -35.89 -1.03
C TRP A 280 -0.23 -36.24 -1.88
N LEU A 281 -0.64 -35.35 -2.80
CA LEU A 281 -1.73 -35.60 -3.75
C LEU A 281 -1.35 -36.70 -4.75
N ALA A 282 -0.09 -36.75 -5.20
CA ALA A 282 0.39 -37.87 -6.01
C ALA A 282 0.27 -39.21 -5.26
N GLY A 283 0.56 -39.23 -3.96
CA GLY A 283 0.34 -40.40 -3.10
C GLY A 283 -1.14 -40.81 -3.03
N TRP A 284 -2.06 -39.86 -2.87
CA TRP A 284 -3.50 -40.12 -2.89
C TRP A 284 -4.02 -40.62 -4.24
N VAL A 285 -3.53 -40.05 -5.35
CA VAL A 285 -3.88 -40.50 -6.70
C VAL A 285 -3.40 -41.94 -6.91
N VAL A 286 -2.17 -42.27 -6.52
CA VAL A 286 -1.65 -43.64 -6.60
C VAL A 286 -2.47 -44.60 -5.72
N ALA A 287 -2.79 -44.21 -4.48
CA ALA A 287 -3.61 -45.02 -3.59
C ALA A 287 -5.02 -45.26 -4.14
N ALA A 288 -5.66 -44.23 -4.72
CA ALA A 288 -6.96 -44.34 -5.34
C ALA A 288 -6.95 -45.26 -6.57
N VAL A 289 -5.91 -45.19 -7.41
CA VAL A 289 -5.70 -46.10 -8.55
C VAL A 289 -5.53 -47.54 -8.08
N LEU A 290 -4.71 -47.77 -7.04
CA LEU A 290 -4.49 -49.11 -6.48
C LEU A 290 -5.77 -49.70 -5.87
N LEU A 291 -6.54 -48.89 -5.13
CA LEU A 291 -7.86 -49.29 -4.61
C LEU A 291 -8.84 -49.60 -5.75
N GLY A 292 -8.85 -48.81 -6.81
CA GLY A 292 -9.65 -49.08 -8.01
C GLY A 292 -9.32 -50.43 -8.66
N ILE A 293 -8.04 -50.81 -8.73
CA ILE A 293 -7.60 -52.11 -9.28
C ILE A 293 -8.08 -53.28 -8.42
N ILE A 294 -8.12 -53.12 -7.09
CA ILE A 294 -8.52 -54.19 -6.16
C ILE A 294 -10.04 -54.39 -6.14
N TYR A 295 -10.82 -53.31 -6.21
CA TYR A 295 -12.26 -53.35 -5.96
C TYR A 295 -13.15 -53.34 -7.21
N PHE A 296 -12.65 -52.95 -8.39
CA PHE A 296 -13.44 -52.96 -9.61
C PHE A 296 -13.21 -54.22 -10.48
N PRO A 297 -14.28 -54.79 -11.09
CA PRO A 297 -14.14 -55.85 -12.07
C PRO A 297 -13.24 -55.40 -13.23
N ARG A 298 -12.36 -56.31 -13.71
CA ARG A 298 -11.27 -56.04 -14.67
C ARG A 298 -11.65 -55.26 -15.94
N THR A 299 -12.92 -55.18 -16.30
CA THR A 299 -13.42 -54.46 -17.48
C THR A 299 -13.65 -52.97 -17.25
N MET A 300 -13.83 -52.50 -16.01
CA MET A 300 -14.08 -51.08 -15.68
C MET A 300 -12.82 -50.33 -15.21
N ALA A 301 -11.82 -51.04 -14.68
CA ALA A 301 -10.59 -50.44 -14.14
C ALA A 301 -9.70 -49.78 -15.21
N GLY A 302 -9.70 -50.30 -16.44
CA GLY A 302 -8.89 -49.76 -17.53
C GLY A 302 -9.31 -48.36 -18.01
N VAL A 303 -10.62 -48.09 -18.02
CA VAL A 303 -11.17 -46.82 -18.53
C VAL A 303 -10.95 -45.69 -17.53
N LEU A 304 -11.20 -45.94 -16.24
CA LEU A 304 -10.98 -44.93 -15.18
C LEU A 304 -9.50 -44.59 -14.99
N GLY A 305 -8.60 -45.57 -15.13
CA GLY A 305 -7.15 -45.34 -15.11
C GLY A 305 -6.69 -44.45 -16.27
N LEU A 306 -7.18 -44.70 -17.49
CA LEU A 306 -6.83 -43.91 -18.66
C LEU A 306 -7.36 -42.46 -18.56
N CYS A 307 -8.60 -42.27 -18.12
CA CYS A 307 -9.18 -40.92 -17.95
C CYS A 307 -8.44 -40.11 -16.89
N SER A 308 -8.01 -40.74 -15.79
CA SER A 308 -7.24 -40.06 -14.74
C SER A 308 -5.85 -39.65 -15.22
N LEU A 309 -5.21 -40.50 -16.03
CA LEU A 309 -3.89 -40.23 -16.61
C LEU A 309 -3.94 -39.13 -17.67
N VAL A 310 -4.98 -39.12 -18.53
CA VAL A 310 -5.20 -38.06 -19.52
C VAL A 310 -5.50 -36.73 -18.82
N ALA A 311 -6.38 -36.72 -17.81
CA ALA A 311 -6.66 -35.51 -17.03
C ALA A 311 -5.38 -34.95 -16.37
N TRP A 312 -4.55 -35.84 -15.80
CA TRP A 312 -3.28 -35.46 -15.19
C TRP A 312 -2.27 -34.90 -16.22
N MET A 313 -2.15 -35.51 -17.40
CA MET A 313 -1.27 -35.00 -18.45
C MET A 313 -1.76 -33.65 -19.02
N THR A 314 -3.08 -33.46 -19.16
CA THR A 314 -3.63 -32.19 -19.68
C THR A 314 -3.49 -31.02 -18.72
N GLN A 315 -3.44 -31.27 -17.40
CA GLN A 315 -3.15 -30.21 -16.41
C GLN A 315 -1.68 -29.76 -16.42
N GLY A 316 -0.76 -30.55 -16.97
CA GLY A 316 0.66 -30.18 -17.09
C GLY A 316 1.00 -29.31 -18.31
N TRP A 317 0.06 -29.10 -19.23
CA TRP A 317 0.30 -28.41 -20.51
C TRP A 317 -0.31 -27.01 -20.63
N ILE A 318 -1.00 -26.51 -19.58
CA ILE A 318 -1.64 -25.19 -19.57
C ILE A 318 -0.82 -24.15 -18.75
N GLU A 319 0.42 -24.47 -18.36
CA GLU A 319 1.36 -23.50 -17.76
C GLU A 319 2.37 -22.94 -18.78
#